data_AF-A0A918T805-F1
#
_entry.id   AF-A0A918T805-F1
#
_cell.length_a   1.000
_cell.length_b   1.000
_cell.length_c   1.000
_cell.angle_alpha   90.00
_cell.angle_beta   90.00
_cell.angle_gamma   90.00
#
_symmetry.space_group_name_H-M   'P 1'
#
loop_
_entity.id
_entity.type
_entity.pdbx_description
1 polymer ?
#
loop_
_entity_poly.entity_id
_entity_poly.type
_entity_poly.pdbx_seq_one_letter_code
_entity_poly.pdbx_strand_id
1 'polypeptide(L)'
;MWRGIFALKRVTDVPLDRLRRNLAVLPALAEAGIPVIVPVVGSSGGIVVEVDGSGYCLFPWARGAHVRGVDLPHVQVRRLGVVLAKLHLALGHAAETGGLTADVVTPERTSEKADQLAATARTHGTGDAFDGAALDALRQASGAARRVRGPAP
;
A
#
# COMPACT_ATOMS: atom_id res chain seq x y z
N MET A 1 15.08 23.20 15.66
CA MET A 1 14.85 22.27 16.78
C MET A 1 13.42 21.75 16.68
N TRP A 2 13.21 20.46 16.43
CA TRP A 2 11.88 19.87 16.39
C TRP A 2 11.26 19.90 17.79
N ARG A 3 10.05 20.46 17.94
CA ARG A 3 9.30 20.48 19.20
C ARG A 3 7.95 19.80 18.96
N GLY A 4 7.59 18.83 19.79
CA GLY A 4 6.33 18.10 19.66
C GLY A 4 6.46 16.62 20.00
N ILE A 5 5.36 15.89 19.79
CA ILE A 5 5.31 14.43 19.92
C ILE A 5 5.54 13.84 18.53
N PHE A 6 6.40 12.82 18.48
CA PHE A 6 6.76 12.12 17.25
C PHE A 6 6.67 10.61 17.45
N ALA A 7 6.43 9.90 16.36
CA ALA A 7 6.57 8.45 16.33
C ALA A 7 7.91 8.09 15.68
N LEU A 8 8.77 7.42 16.44
CA LEU A 8 9.98 6.80 15.92
C LEU A 8 9.67 5.35 15.55
N LYS A 9 9.89 4.97 14.29
CA LYS A 9 9.72 3.60 13.79
C LYS A 9 11.09 2.99 13.51
N ARG A 10 11.41 1.89 14.19
CA ARG A 10 12.46 0.96 13.75
C ARG A 10 11.85 0.02 12.72
N VAL A 11 12.48 -0.11 11.56
CA VAL A 11 12.05 -1.00 10.49
C VAL A 11 12.88 -2.28 10.55
N THR A 12 12.21 -3.43 10.54
CA THR A 12 12.85 -4.73 10.81
C THR A 12 12.68 -5.75 9.69
N ASP A 13 11.75 -5.52 8.77
CA ASP A 13 11.23 -6.50 7.81
C ASP A 13 11.42 -6.09 6.34
N VAL A 14 12.07 -4.95 6.12
CA VAL A 14 12.25 -4.37 4.78
C VAL A 14 13.71 -3.92 4.60
N PRO A 15 14.39 -4.32 3.50
CA PRO A 15 15.69 -3.79 3.14
C PRO A 15 15.71 -2.25 3.07
N LEU A 16 16.80 -1.62 3.49
CA LEU A 16 16.86 -0.16 3.66
C LEU A 16 16.68 0.62 2.36
N ASP A 17 17.11 0.08 1.22
CA ASP A 17 16.88 0.67 -0.10
C ASP A 17 15.37 0.69 -0.44
N ARG A 18 14.67 -0.41 -0.18
CA ARG A 18 13.22 -0.53 -0.37
C ARG A 18 12.48 0.39 0.60
N LEU A 19 12.94 0.50 1.84
CA LEU A 19 12.38 1.44 2.82
C LEU A 19 12.50 2.89 2.33
N ARG A 20 13.70 3.32 1.93
CA ARG A 20 13.95 4.69 1.42
C ARG A 20 13.06 5.00 0.22
N ARG A 21 12.98 4.06 -0.73
CA ARG A 21 12.10 4.16 -1.91
C ARG A 21 10.62 4.33 -1.52
N ASN A 22 10.12 3.46 -0.64
CA ASN A 22 8.72 3.50 -0.20
C ASN A 22 8.38 4.80 0.53
N LEU A 23 9.31 5.36 1.29
CA LEU A 23 9.08 6.61 2.01
C LEU A 23 9.22 7.85 1.11
N ALA A 24 10.03 7.77 0.05
CA ALA A 24 10.25 8.86 -0.88
C ALA A 24 8.99 9.24 -1.69
N VAL A 25 8.00 8.34 -1.80
CA VAL A 25 6.73 8.64 -2.49
C VAL A 25 5.75 9.45 -1.63
N LEU A 26 5.93 9.48 -0.31
CA LEU A 26 4.96 10.07 0.62
C LEU A 26 4.75 11.58 0.42
N PRO A 27 5.76 12.42 0.10
CA PRO A 27 5.54 13.82 -0.24
C PRO A 27 4.62 14.01 -1.45
N ALA A 28 4.86 13.28 -2.55
CA ALA A 28 4.03 13.36 -3.76
C ALA A 28 2.58 12.93 -3.49
N LEU A 29 2.39 11.91 -2.65
CA LEU A 29 1.04 11.49 -2.22
C LEU A 29 0.35 12.57 -1.37
N ALA A 30 1.08 13.25 -0.50
CA ALA A 30 0.54 14.35 0.30
C ALA A 30 0.13 15.54 -0.60
N GLU A 31 0.94 15.88 -1.60
CA GLU A 31 0.63 16.90 -2.61
C GLU A 31 -0.61 16.53 -3.44
N ALA A 32 -0.82 15.24 -3.73
CA ALA A 32 -2.03 14.72 -4.36
C ALA A 32 -3.26 14.70 -3.43
N GLY A 33 -3.15 15.20 -2.20
CA GLY A 33 -4.23 15.27 -1.22
C GLY A 33 -4.57 13.94 -0.56
N ILE A 34 -3.69 12.94 -0.64
CA ILE A 34 -3.85 11.68 0.09
C ILE A 34 -3.48 11.92 1.56
N PRO A 35 -4.28 11.46 2.54
CA PRO A 35 -4.01 11.66 3.96
C PRO A 35 -2.89 10.73 4.46
N VAL A 36 -1.66 10.99 4.02
CA VAL A 36 -0.43 10.32 4.47
C VAL A 36 0.33 11.19 5.48
N ILE A 37 1.16 10.55 6.30
CA ILE A 37 2.09 11.24 7.20
C ILE A 37 3.46 11.28 6.52
N VAL A 38 3.94 12.49 6.20
CA VAL A 38 5.26 12.68 5.60
C VAL A 38 6.35 12.51 6.68
N PRO A 39 7.41 11.71 6.44
CA PRO A 39 8.50 11.55 7.39
C PRO A 39 9.24 12.86 7.64
N VAL A 40 9.78 13.02 8.84
CA VAL A 40 10.67 14.12 9.20
C VAL A 40 12.01 13.92 8.50
N VAL A 41 12.47 14.94 7.78
CA VAL A 41 13.81 14.96 7.20
C VAL A 41 14.83 15.22 8.30
N GLY A 42 15.79 14.32 8.46
CA GLY A 42 16.87 14.44 9.43
C GLY A 42 17.85 15.56 9.09
N SER A 43 18.73 15.91 10.03
CA SER A 43 19.74 16.96 9.83
C SER A 43 20.73 16.66 8.71
N SER A 44 20.91 15.40 8.34
CA SER A 44 21.72 14.95 7.20
C SER A 44 20.99 15.01 5.85
N GLY A 45 19.73 15.49 5.82
CA GLY A 45 18.91 15.55 4.61
C GLY A 45 18.19 14.24 4.25
N GLY A 46 18.46 13.14 4.97
CA GLY A 46 17.80 11.86 4.75
C GLY A 46 16.52 11.67 5.59
N ILE A 47 15.59 10.84 5.08
CA ILE A 47 14.35 10.44 5.80
C ILE A 47 14.49 9.11 6.57
N VAL A 48 15.60 8.40 6.35
CA VAL A 48 15.98 7.18 7.07
C VAL A 48 17.34 7.40 7.72
N VAL A 49 17.42 7.18 9.03
CA VAL A 49 18.68 7.17 9.79
C VAL A 49 19.05 5.72 10.09
N GLU A 50 20.30 5.37 9.88
CA GLU A 50 20.81 4.04 10.17
C GLU A 50 21.64 4.05 11.46
N VAL A 51 21.32 3.16 12.38
CA VAL A 51 22.05 2.97 13.65
C VAL A 51 22.19 1.47 13.87
N ASP A 52 23.43 0.99 14.03
CA ASP A 52 23.78 -0.42 14.23
C ASP A 52 23.10 -1.35 13.20
N GLY A 53 23.12 -0.95 11.93
CA GLY A 53 22.51 -1.70 10.81
C GLY A 53 20.97 -1.72 10.80
N SER A 54 20.31 -1.02 11.73
CA SER A 54 18.85 -0.88 11.76
C SER A 54 18.41 0.47 11.20
N GLY A 55 17.36 0.46 10.37
CA GLY A 55 16.76 1.66 9.81
C GLY A 55 15.72 2.27 10.74
N TYR A 56 15.81 3.58 10.96
CA TYR A 56 14.89 4.36 11.77
C TYR A 56 14.28 5.51 10.97
N CYS A 57 12.98 5.72 11.16
CA CYS A 57 12.23 6.78 10.50
C CYS A 57 11.41 7.54 11.53
N LEU A 58 11.44 8.87 11.46
CA LEU A 58 10.69 9.73 12.38
C LEU A 58 9.47 10.31 11.67
N PHE A 59 8.32 10.27 12.33
CA PHE A 59 7.06 10.81 11.82
C PHE A 59 6.46 11.79 12.81
N PRO A 60 5.82 12.88 12.35
CA PRO A 60 4.91 13.65 13.20
C PRO A 60 3.85 12.75 13.82
N TRP A 61 3.46 13.00 15.08
CA TRP A 61 2.37 12.26 15.70
C TRP A 61 1.05 12.52 14.98
N ALA A 62 0.44 11.48 14.43
CA ALA A 62 -0.91 11.56 13.89
C ALA A 62 -1.93 11.57 15.02
N ARG A 63 -2.78 12.61 15.04
CA ARG A 63 -3.92 12.67 15.94
C ARG A 63 -5.01 11.72 15.46
N GLY A 64 -5.57 10.98 16.40
CA GLY A 64 -6.66 10.04 16.15
C GLY A 64 -6.48 8.76 16.95
N ALA A 65 -7.38 7.82 16.72
CA ALA A 65 -7.30 6.47 17.26
C ALA A 65 -7.36 5.47 16.10
N HIS A 66 -6.69 4.34 16.27
CA HIS A 66 -6.87 3.23 15.36
C HIS A 66 -8.27 2.65 15.54
N VAL A 67 -9.02 2.55 14.45
CA VAL A 67 -10.31 1.84 14.40
C VAL A 67 -10.06 0.54 13.67
N ARG A 68 -10.40 -0.60 14.29
CA ARG A 68 -10.28 -1.89 13.61
C ARG A 68 -11.25 -1.91 12.44
N GLY A 69 -10.88 -2.58 11.34
CA GLY A 69 -11.71 -2.61 10.13
C GLY A 69 -13.15 -3.08 10.37
N VAL A 70 -13.34 -4.06 11.25
CA VAL A 70 -14.66 -4.60 11.64
C VAL A 70 -15.51 -3.63 12.46
N ASP A 71 -14.89 -2.60 13.05
CA ASP A 71 -15.58 -1.59 13.85
C ASP A 71 -15.83 -0.30 13.04
N LEU A 72 -15.45 -0.25 11.75
CA LEU A 72 -15.67 0.93 10.92
C LEU A 72 -17.16 1.06 10.56
N PRO A 73 -17.81 2.20 10.89
CA PRO A 73 -19.14 2.48 10.38
C PRO A 73 -19.17 2.49 8.85
N HIS A 74 -20.26 2.05 8.23
CA HIS A 74 -20.41 1.98 6.76
C HIS A 74 -20.02 3.28 6.04
N VAL A 75 -20.33 4.45 6.62
CA VAL A 75 -19.92 5.75 6.08
C VAL A 75 -18.40 5.93 6.05
N GLN A 76 -17.68 5.42 7.05
CA GLN A 76 -16.22 5.46 7.11
C GLN A 76 -15.61 4.42 6.16
N VAL A 77 -16.22 3.23 6.02
CA VAL A 77 -15.82 2.23 5.01
C VAL A 77 -15.90 2.83 3.60
N ARG A 78 -17.01 3.50 3.26
CA ARG A 78 -17.15 4.19 1.96
C ARG A 78 -16.07 5.27 1.76
N ARG A 79 -15.80 6.07 2.80
CA ARG A 79 -14.74 7.10 2.74
C ARG A 79 -13.36 6.48 2.57
N LEU A 80 -13.08 5.38 3.26
CA LEU A 80 -11.84 4.61 3.11
C LEU A 80 -11.69 4.11 1.67
N GLY A 81 -12.74 3.55 1.08
CA GLY A 81 -12.73 3.12 -0.33
C GLY A 81 -12.38 4.26 -1.30
N VAL A 82 -12.92 5.47 -1.09
CA VAL A 82 -12.57 6.65 -1.89
C VAL A 82 -11.10 7.04 -1.71
N VAL A 83 -10.58 7.01 -0.48
CA VAL A 83 -9.15 7.31 -0.22
C VAL A 83 -8.25 6.28 -0.89
N LEU A 84 -8.58 4.99 -0.79
CA LEU A 84 -7.82 3.91 -1.43
C LEU A 84 -7.81 4.06 -2.95
N ALA A 85 -8.95 4.35 -3.58
CA ALA A 85 -9.02 4.59 -5.02
C ALA A 85 -8.10 5.74 -5.45
N LYS A 86 -8.13 6.87 -4.73
CA LYS A 86 -7.25 8.01 -5.00
C LYS A 86 -5.77 7.67 -4.81
N LEU A 87 -5.45 6.93 -3.74
CA LEU A 87 -4.09 6.45 -3.47
C LEU A 87 -3.56 5.61 -4.63
N HIS A 88 -4.35 4.67 -5.15
CA HIS A 88 -3.95 3.84 -6.28
C HIS A 88 -3.67 4.65 -7.55
N LEU A 89 -4.52 5.65 -7.84
CA LEU A 89 -4.31 6.54 -8.99
C LEU A 89 -3.03 7.38 -8.83
N ALA A 90 -2.82 7.96 -7.64
CA ALA A 90 -1.65 8.78 -7.36
C ALA A 90 -0.35 7.97 -7.41
N LEU A 91 -0.36 6.72 -6.90
CA LEU A 91 0.77 5.80 -7.01
C LEU A 91 1.06 5.40 -8.46
N GLY A 92 0.01 5.14 -9.25
CA GLY A 92 0.16 4.84 -10.68
C GLY A 92 0.87 5.98 -11.41
N HIS A 93 0.41 7.21 -11.20
CA HIS A 93 1.04 8.38 -11.78
C HIS A 93 2.50 8.57 -11.34
N ALA A 94 2.78 8.43 -10.04
CA ALA A 94 4.14 8.56 -9.52
C ALA A 94 5.10 7.49 -10.05
N ALA A 95 4.60 6.29 -10.32
CA ALA A 95 5.39 5.21 -10.93
C ALA A 95 5.73 5.51 -12.40
N GLU A 96 4.76 6.03 -13.17
CA GLU A 96 4.94 6.43 -14.57
C GLU A 96 5.94 7.58 -14.74
N THR A 97 5.90 8.57 -13.85
CA THR A 97 6.77 9.76 -13.95
C THR A 97 8.11 9.61 -13.24
N GLY A 98 8.19 8.76 -12.21
CA GLY A 98 9.31 8.74 -11.26
C GLY A 98 10.38 7.70 -11.51
N GLY A 99 10.24 6.83 -12.53
CA GLY A 99 11.18 5.72 -12.77
C GLY A 99 11.31 4.75 -11.58
N LEU A 100 10.36 4.79 -10.65
CA LEU A 100 10.32 3.97 -9.45
C LEU A 100 9.89 2.56 -9.83
N THR A 101 10.86 1.67 -9.99
CA THR A 101 10.59 0.25 -10.19
C THR A 101 10.36 -0.42 -8.83
N ALA A 102 9.35 -1.27 -8.77
CA ALA A 102 9.09 -2.14 -7.62
C ALA A 102 9.18 -3.60 -8.08
N ASP A 103 9.62 -4.49 -7.19
CA ASP A 103 9.42 -5.91 -7.43
C ASP A 103 7.92 -6.16 -7.46
N VAL A 104 7.39 -6.40 -8.64
CA VAL A 104 5.98 -6.73 -8.83
C VAL A 104 5.79 -8.22 -8.56
N VAL A 105 4.68 -8.57 -7.93
CA VAL A 105 4.27 -9.97 -7.78
C VAL A 105 4.20 -10.60 -9.17
N THR A 106 4.85 -11.74 -9.35
CA THR A 106 4.87 -12.40 -10.66
C THR A 106 3.45 -12.74 -11.12
N PRO A 107 3.20 -12.84 -12.43
CA PRO A 107 1.89 -13.25 -12.93
C PRO A 107 1.43 -14.60 -12.35
N GLU A 108 2.35 -15.54 -12.14
CA GLU A 108 2.07 -16.84 -11.52
C GLU A 108 1.53 -16.66 -10.10
N ARG A 109 2.28 -15.95 -9.25
CA ARG A 109 1.88 -15.69 -7.86
C ARG A 109 0.57 -14.91 -7.77
N THR A 110 0.33 -14.00 -8.72
CA THR A 110 -0.93 -13.25 -8.80
C THR A 110 -2.09 -14.18 -9.12
N SER A 111 -1.95 -15.06 -10.12
CA SER A 111 -2.99 -16.03 -10.49
C SER A 111 -3.27 -17.04 -9.38
N GLU A 112 -2.23 -17.59 -8.76
CA GLU A 112 -2.34 -18.53 -7.63
C GLU A 112 -3.06 -17.89 -6.45
N LYS A 113 -2.70 -16.65 -6.12
CA LYS A 113 -3.33 -15.95 -5.00
C LYS A 113 -4.79 -15.60 -5.28
N ALA A 114 -5.10 -15.15 -6.49
CA ALA A 114 -6.47 -14.86 -6.90
C ALA A 114 -7.36 -16.11 -6.86
N ASP A 115 -6.86 -17.25 -7.35
CA ASP A 115 -7.59 -18.52 -7.33
C ASP A 115 -7.79 -19.02 -5.90
N GLN A 116 -6.77 -18.90 -5.03
CA GLN A 116 -6.89 -19.23 -3.60
C GLN A 116 -7.99 -18.40 -2.92
N LEU A 117 -7.96 -17.08 -3.10
CA LEU A 117 -8.95 -16.18 -2.49
C LEU A 117 -10.36 -16.45 -3.00
N ALA A 118 -10.51 -16.75 -4.30
CA ALA A 118 -11.80 -17.11 -4.88
C ALA A 118 -12.34 -18.43 -4.32
N ALA A 119 -11.47 -19.42 -4.08
CA ALA A 119 -11.86 -20.67 -3.44
C ALA A 119 -12.34 -20.43 -2.00
N THR A 120 -11.58 -19.65 -1.22
CA THR A 120 -11.98 -19.29 0.16
C THR A 120 -13.30 -18.52 0.20
N ALA A 121 -13.48 -17.53 -0.68
CA ALA A 121 -14.73 -16.78 -0.75
C ALA A 121 -15.94 -17.69 -1.06
N ARG A 122 -15.79 -18.64 -2.01
CA ARG A 122 -16.86 -19.61 -2.33
C ARG A 122 -17.20 -20.53 -1.16
N THR A 123 -16.21 -20.95 -0.37
CA THR A 123 -16.46 -21.80 0.82
C THR A 123 -17.25 -21.09 1.92
N HIS A 124 -17.17 -19.76 1.98
CA HIS A 124 -17.98 -18.96 2.90
C HIS A 124 -19.37 -18.60 2.34
N GLY A 125 -19.66 -18.97 1.08
CA GLY A 125 -20.87 -18.64 0.33
C GLY A 125 -20.74 -17.35 -0.47
N THR A 126 -21.42 -17.26 -1.62
CA THR A 126 -21.68 -15.96 -2.27
C THR A 126 -22.64 -15.20 -1.39
N GLY A 127 -22.14 -14.30 -0.55
CA GLY A 127 -22.99 -13.44 0.27
C GLY A 127 -23.66 -12.37 -0.58
N ASP A 128 -23.45 -11.10 -0.24
CA ASP A 128 -24.18 -9.99 -0.86
C ASP A 128 -23.61 -9.59 -2.25
N ALA A 129 -24.10 -8.49 -2.81
CA ALA A 129 -23.63 -8.00 -4.11
C ALA A 129 -22.12 -7.68 -4.14
N PHE A 130 -21.51 -7.39 -2.98
CA PHE A 130 -20.07 -7.16 -2.88
C PHE A 130 -19.30 -8.46 -3.09
N ASP A 131 -19.76 -9.59 -2.53
CA ASP A 131 -19.11 -10.88 -2.74
C ASP A 131 -19.13 -11.31 -4.21
N GLY A 132 -20.25 -11.04 -4.90
CA GLY A 132 -20.35 -11.22 -6.35
C GLY A 132 -19.30 -10.40 -7.11
N ALA A 133 -19.21 -9.10 -6.83
CA ALA A 133 -18.24 -8.20 -7.45
C ALA A 133 -16.79 -8.59 -7.12
N ALA A 134 -16.51 -9.02 -5.89
CA ALA A 134 -15.19 -9.47 -5.48
C ALA A 134 -14.76 -10.73 -6.24
N LEU A 135 -15.66 -11.71 -6.40
CA LEU A 135 -15.40 -12.92 -7.19
C LEU A 135 -15.17 -12.63 -8.67
N ASP A 136 -15.90 -11.67 -9.25
CA ASP A 136 -15.66 -11.20 -10.62
C ASP A 136 -14.27 -10.56 -10.77
N ALA A 137 -13.89 -9.68 -9.84
CA ALA A 137 -12.57 -9.03 -9.84
C ALA A 137 -11.43 -10.05 -9.70
N LEU A 138 -11.56 -11.04 -8.82
CA LEU A 138 -10.57 -12.11 -8.65
C LEU A 138 -10.42 -12.95 -9.93
N ARG A 139 -11.53 -13.28 -10.60
CA ARG A 139 -11.50 -13.98 -11.91
C ARG A 139 -10.80 -13.15 -12.99
N GLN A 140 -11.07 -11.85 -13.05
CA GLN A 140 -10.41 -10.95 -13.99
C GLN A 140 -8.91 -10.87 -13.72
N ALA A 141 -8.49 -10.74 -12.45
CA ALA A 141 -7.09 -10.69 -12.05
C ALA A 141 -6.33 -11.98 -12.42
N SER A 142 -6.90 -13.16 -12.14
CA SER A 142 -6.31 -14.46 -12.51
C SER A 142 -6.17 -14.60 -14.03
N GLY A 143 -7.22 -14.23 -14.79
CA GLY A 143 -7.20 -14.25 -16.24
C GLY A 143 -6.19 -13.28 -16.86
N ALA A 144 -6.08 -12.06 -16.32
CA ALA A 144 -5.10 -11.07 -16.79
C ALA A 144 -3.67 -11.56 -16.54
N ALA A 145 -3.38 -12.07 -15.35
CA ALA A 145 -2.06 -12.59 -15.00
C ALA A 145 -1.65 -13.78 -15.90
N ARG A 146 -2.58 -14.71 -16.20
CA ARG A 146 -2.31 -15.83 -17.09
C ARG A 146 -2.04 -15.42 -18.54
N ARG A 147 -2.61 -14.30 -19.01
CA ARG A 147 -2.34 -13.76 -20.36
C ARG A 147 -0.93 -13.18 -20.50
N VAL A 148 -0.42 -12.54 -19.45
CA VAL A 148 0.95 -12.01 -19.40
C VAL A 148 2.00 -13.14 -19.43
N ARG A 149 1.61 -14.38 -19.08
CA ARG A 149 2.44 -15.60 -19.17
C ARG A 149 2.50 -16.23 -20.57
N GLY A 150 1.66 -15.80 -21.52
CA GLY A 150 1.72 -16.30 -22.90
C GLY A 150 3.10 -16.02 -23.53
N PRO A 151 3.55 -16.82 -24.54
CA PRO A 151 4.85 -16.61 -25.14
C PRO A 151 4.98 -15.15 -25.61
N ALA A 152 6.10 -14.52 -25.26
CA ALA A 152 6.46 -13.20 -25.79
C ALA A 152 6.44 -13.25 -27.33
N PRO A 153 6.07 -12.16 -28.02
CA PRO A 153 6.21 -12.08 -29.48
C PRO A 153 7.67 -12.30 -29.91
#